data_AF-A0A7X6PE57-F1
#
_entry.id   AF-A0A7X6PE57-F1
#
_cell.length_a   1.000
_cell.length_b   1.000
_cell.length_c   1.000
_cell.angle_alpha   90.00
_cell.angle_beta   90.00
_cell.angle_gamma   90.00
#
_symmetry.space_group_name_H-M   'P 1'
#
loop_
_entity.id
_entity.type
_entity.pdbx_description
1 polymer ?
#
loop_
_entity_poly.entity_id
_entity_poly.type
_entity_poly.pdbx_seq_one_letter_code
_entity_poly.pdbx_strand_id
1 'polypeptide(L)'
;MKPRSLFLLFLGFSRIFDVFSQAAYLPPDKPKLIVGIIVEQLRYDQLEKFRNRLGENGIRRLLNEGTYYQNASFEYLITRSGPGHATISTGTEPSRHGITSDSWYLPLRDELV
;
A
#
# COMPACT_ATOMS: atom_id res chain seq x y z
N MET A 1 51.45 6.80 -35.10
CA MET A 1 50.99 7.05 -33.71
C MET A 1 50.75 5.71 -33.02
N LYS A 2 51.33 5.49 -31.83
CA LYS A 2 51.32 4.17 -31.15
C LYS A 2 49.96 3.91 -30.45
N PRO A 3 49.41 2.67 -30.50
CA PRO A 3 48.07 2.33 -30.02
C PRO A 3 47.84 2.51 -28.51
N ARG A 4 48.92 2.71 -27.73
CA ARG A 4 48.87 2.97 -26.28
C ARG A 4 48.37 4.37 -25.93
N SER A 5 48.51 5.34 -26.84
CA SER A 5 48.08 6.73 -26.59
C SER A 5 46.57 6.94 -26.74
N LEU A 6 45.88 6.06 -27.46
CA LEU A 6 44.43 6.15 -27.68
C LEU A 6 43.62 5.60 -26.49
N PHE A 7 44.21 4.63 -25.76
CA PHE A 7 43.61 4.02 -24.58
C PHE A 7 43.56 4.98 -23.38
N LEU A 8 44.54 5.87 -23.26
CA LEU A 8 44.59 6.91 -22.23
C LEU A 8 43.59 8.05 -22.49
N LEU A 9 43.25 8.31 -23.75
CA LEU A 9 42.25 9.31 -24.12
C LEU A 9 40.81 8.87 -23.74
N PHE A 10 40.55 7.55 -23.73
CA PHE A 10 39.26 6.99 -23.33
C PHE A 10 39.01 7.01 -21.82
N LEU A 11 40.06 6.86 -21.00
CA LEU A 11 39.94 6.99 -19.53
C LEU A 11 39.68 8.44 -19.08
N GLY A 12 40.19 9.42 -19.83
CA GLY A 12 40.03 10.86 -19.51
C GLY A 12 38.62 11.40 -19.69
N PHE A 13 37.76 10.73 -20.48
CA PHE A 13 36.40 11.20 -20.77
C PHE A 13 35.34 10.78 -19.74
N SER A 14 35.73 10.01 -18.71
CA SER A 14 34.80 9.43 -17.74
C SER A 14 34.46 10.32 -16.53
N ARG A 15 34.94 11.58 -16.49
CA ARG A 15 34.92 12.42 -15.27
C ARG A 15 33.92 13.59 -15.26
N ILE A 16 32.93 13.63 -16.16
CA ILE A 16 31.99 14.79 -16.26
C ILE A 16 30.51 14.36 -16.26
N PHE A 17 30.18 13.14 -15.83
CA PHE A 17 28.80 12.86 -15.43
C PHE A 17 28.70 13.03 -13.92
N ASP A 18 28.40 14.26 -13.49
CA ASP A 18 27.83 14.51 -12.18
C ASP A 18 26.50 13.75 -12.14
N VAL A 19 26.56 12.53 -11.61
CA VAL A 19 25.38 11.73 -11.27
C VAL A 19 24.67 12.51 -10.17
N PHE A 20 23.69 13.32 -10.55
CA PHE A 20 22.71 13.87 -9.62
C PHE A 20 21.97 12.67 -9.02
N SER A 21 22.48 12.18 -7.90
CA SER A 21 21.74 11.27 -7.04
C SER A 21 20.49 12.03 -6.59
N GLN A 22 19.33 11.56 -7.05
CA GLN A 22 18.06 12.07 -6.56
C GLN A 22 18.00 11.74 -5.08
N ALA A 23 18.16 12.76 -4.22
CA ALA A 23 18.05 12.58 -2.78
C ALA A 23 16.71 11.88 -2.49
N ALA A 24 16.77 10.67 -1.93
CA ALA A 24 15.58 9.94 -1.58
C ALA A 24 14.77 10.79 -0.58
N TYR A 25 13.50 11.04 -0.89
CA TYR A 25 12.61 11.69 0.06
C TYR A 25 12.50 10.79 1.29
N LEU A 26 13.10 11.22 2.40
CA LEU A 26 12.93 10.60 3.70
C LEU A 26 11.68 11.21 4.34
N PRO A 27 10.57 10.46 4.45
CA PRO A 27 9.39 10.96 5.14
C PRO A 27 9.76 11.28 6.61
N PRO A 28 9.13 12.29 7.22
CA PRO A 28 9.40 12.64 8.61
C PRO A 28 9.08 11.46 9.54
N ASP A 29 9.89 11.28 10.58
CA ASP A 29 9.77 10.17 11.55
C ASP A 29 8.37 10.02 12.15
N LYS A 30 7.60 11.13 12.22
CA LYS A 30 6.22 11.13 12.66
C LYS A 30 5.35 11.99 11.72
N PRO A 31 4.38 11.39 10.99
CA PRO A 31 3.45 12.16 10.20
C PRO A 31 2.55 13.01 11.12
N LYS A 32 2.25 14.25 10.69
CA LYS A 32 1.33 15.14 11.42
C LYS A 32 -0.14 14.71 11.32
N LEU A 33 -0.47 13.98 10.26
CA LEU A 33 -1.82 13.49 9.97
C LEU A 33 -1.71 12.10 9.35
N ILE A 34 -2.57 11.18 9.82
CA ILE A 34 -2.78 9.87 9.23
C ILE A 34 -4.23 9.83 8.75
N VAL A 35 -4.43 9.44 7.49
CA VAL A 35 -5.76 9.30 6.88
C VAL A 35 -5.96 7.83 6.54
N GLY A 36 -6.90 7.17 7.24
CA GLY A 36 -7.35 5.82 6.90
C GLY A 36 -8.50 5.88 5.90
N ILE A 37 -8.36 5.19 4.76
CA ILE A 37 -9.40 5.08 3.74
C ILE A 37 -9.71 3.60 3.54
N ILE A 38 -10.96 3.20 3.80
CA ILE A 38 -11.45 1.85 3.57
C ILE A 38 -12.52 1.93 2.49
N VAL A 39 -12.33 1.17 1.41
CA VAL A 39 -13.30 1.07 0.32
C VAL A 39 -13.96 -0.29 0.41
N GLU A 40 -15.26 -0.32 0.73
CA GLU A 40 -15.99 -1.57 0.86
C GLU A 40 -16.08 -2.33 -0.46
N GLN A 41 -15.97 -3.65 -0.38
CA GLN A 41 -16.08 -4.58 -1.52
C GLN A 41 -15.11 -4.32 -2.68
N LEU A 42 -14.04 -3.54 -2.46
CA LEU A 42 -13.00 -3.32 -3.46
C LEU A 42 -12.01 -4.50 -3.46
N ARG A 43 -12.15 -5.36 -4.47
CA ARG A 43 -11.18 -6.44 -4.70
C ARG A 43 -9.94 -5.93 -5.44
N TYR A 44 -8.77 -6.49 -5.13
CA TYR A 44 -7.51 -6.07 -5.72
C TYR A 44 -7.47 -6.25 -7.25
N ASP A 45 -8.11 -7.28 -7.80
CA ASP A 45 -8.14 -7.53 -9.25
C ASP A 45 -8.87 -6.43 -10.03
N GLN A 46 -9.81 -5.74 -9.38
CA GLN A 46 -10.50 -4.59 -9.99
C GLN A 46 -9.55 -3.40 -10.15
N LEU A 47 -8.63 -3.19 -9.20
CA LEU A 47 -7.62 -2.13 -9.30
C LEU A 47 -6.69 -2.35 -10.47
N GLU A 48 -6.24 -3.59 -10.69
CA GLU A 48 -5.37 -3.90 -11.82
C GLU A 48 -6.14 -3.82 -13.15
N LYS A 49 -7.34 -4.39 -13.22
CA LYS A 49 -8.20 -4.37 -14.42
C LYS A 49 -8.50 -2.95 -14.91
N PHE A 50 -8.71 -2.02 -13.99
CA PHE A 50 -9.10 -0.64 -14.31
C PHE A 50 -7.97 0.38 -14.15
N ARG A 51 -6.73 -0.06 -13.96
CA ARG A 51 -5.58 0.80 -13.66
C ARG A 51 -5.41 1.96 -14.65
N ASN A 52 -5.58 1.68 -15.94
CA ASN A 52 -5.48 2.68 -17.02
C ASN A 52 -6.67 3.67 -17.06
N ARG A 53 -7.75 3.38 -16.34
CA ARG A 53 -8.93 4.25 -16.20
C ARG A 53 -8.89 5.07 -14.91
N LEU A 54 -7.94 4.80 -14.01
CA LEU A 54 -7.76 5.57 -12.78
C LEU A 54 -7.03 6.88 -13.08
N GLY A 55 -7.53 7.99 -12.53
CA GLY A 55 -6.87 9.29 -12.64
C GLY A 55 -5.48 9.30 -11.99
N GLU A 56 -4.58 10.13 -12.51
CA GLU A 56 -3.18 10.24 -12.05
C GLU A 56 -3.08 10.51 -10.53
N ASN A 57 -3.86 11.47 -10.03
CA ASN A 57 -3.71 12.03 -8.68
C ASN A 57 -4.58 11.34 -7.60
N GLY A 58 -5.01 10.10 -7.82
CA GLY A 58 -5.88 9.35 -6.90
C GLY A 58 -5.29 8.01 -6.47
N ILE A 59 -6.11 6.96 -6.56
CA ILE A 59 -5.68 5.58 -6.26
C ILE A 59 -4.44 5.19 -7.08
N ARG A 60 -4.34 5.65 -8.34
CA ARG A 60 -3.18 5.34 -9.19
C ARG A 60 -1.86 5.87 -8.64
N ARG A 61 -1.88 7.06 -8.02
CA ARG A 61 -0.73 7.61 -7.30
C ARG A 61 -0.32 6.71 -6.14
N LEU A 62 -1.30 6.28 -5.33
CA LEU A 62 -1.05 5.38 -4.20
C LEU A 62 -0.43 4.05 -4.66
N LEU A 63 -0.88 3.51 -5.79
CA LEU A 63 -0.34 2.27 -6.37
C LEU A 63 1.09 2.42 -6.93
N ASN A 64 1.44 3.59 -7.46
CA ASN A 64 2.72 3.82 -8.14
C ASN A 64 3.81 4.39 -7.22
N GLU A 65 3.45 5.25 -6.28
CA GLU A 65 4.39 5.96 -5.39
C GLU A 65 4.37 5.43 -3.96
N GLY A 66 3.33 4.69 -3.57
CA GLY A 66 3.17 4.12 -2.25
C GLY A 66 3.70 2.70 -2.13
N THR A 67 3.51 2.10 -0.95
CA THR A 67 3.70 0.66 -0.76
C THR A 67 2.42 -0.08 -1.11
N TYR A 68 2.49 -0.99 -2.07
CA TYR A 68 1.33 -1.74 -2.56
C TYR A 68 1.45 -3.24 -2.23
N TYR A 69 0.62 -3.71 -1.31
CA TYR A 69 0.56 -5.12 -0.92
C TYR A 69 -0.49 -5.87 -1.75
N GLN A 70 -0.03 -6.76 -2.64
CA GLN A 70 -0.91 -7.53 -3.53
C GLN A 70 -1.39 -8.85 -2.92
N ASN A 71 -0.63 -9.39 -1.96
CA ASN A 71 -0.92 -10.65 -1.28
C ASN A 71 -1.33 -10.40 0.18
N ALA A 72 -2.31 -9.51 0.37
CA ALA A 72 -2.93 -9.26 1.67
C ALA A 72 -4.30 -9.93 1.72
N SER A 73 -4.60 -10.61 2.82
CA SER A 73 -5.84 -11.34 3.03
C SER A 73 -6.27 -11.27 4.49
N PHE A 74 -7.57 -11.37 4.74
CA PHE A 74 -8.08 -11.58 6.09
C PHE A 74 -7.86 -13.05 6.50
N GLU A 75 -7.35 -13.26 7.72
CA GLU A 75 -7.10 -14.60 8.27
C GLU A 75 -8.33 -15.19 9.00
N TYR A 76 -9.53 -14.65 8.74
CA TYR A 76 -10.79 -15.11 9.31
C TYR A 76 -11.88 -15.30 8.25
N LEU A 77 -12.89 -16.11 8.59
CA LEU A 77 -13.88 -16.60 7.64
C LEU A 77 -14.93 -15.57 7.21
N ILE A 78 -15.47 -14.80 8.16
CA ILE A 78 -16.63 -13.92 7.92
C ILE A 78 -16.14 -12.50 7.60
N THR A 79 -15.96 -12.22 6.31
CA THR A 79 -15.50 -10.91 5.80
C THR A 79 -16.65 -9.90 5.63
N ARG A 80 -17.35 -9.65 6.74
CA ARG A 80 -18.39 -8.60 6.83
C ARG A 80 -17.79 -7.22 7.14
N SER A 81 -18.60 -6.17 6.97
CA SER A 81 -18.11 -4.79 7.10
C SER A 81 -17.64 -4.49 8.53
N GLY A 82 -18.47 -4.76 9.54
CA GLY A 82 -18.16 -4.54 10.95
C GLY A 82 -16.88 -5.24 11.40
N PRO A 83 -16.74 -6.56 11.21
CA PRO A 83 -15.50 -7.27 11.52
C PRO A 83 -14.28 -6.71 10.78
N GLY A 84 -14.40 -6.40 9.48
CA GLY A 84 -13.32 -5.82 8.67
C GLY A 84 -12.82 -4.48 9.19
N HIS A 85 -13.74 -3.57 9.50
CA HIS A 85 -13.39 -2.25 10.06
C HIS A 85 -12.69 -2.38 11.42
N ALA A 86 -13.21 -3.25 12.30
CA ALA A 86 -12.62 -3.49 13.61
C ALA A 86 -11.22 -4.12 13.50
N THR A 87 -11.02 -5.08 12.59
CA THR A 87 -9.70 -5.68 12.35
C THR A 87 -8.69 -4.64 11.86
N ILE A 88 -9.02 -3.86 10.82
CA ILE A 88 -8.11 -2.84 10.27
C ILE A 88 -7.75 -1.78 11.32
N SER A 89 -8.72 -1.39 12.16
CA SER A 89 -8.53 -0.32 13.15
C SER A 89 -7.77 -0.77 14.40
N THR A 90 -7.87 -2.05 14.77
CA THR A 90 -7.26 -2.59 16.00
C THR A 90 -5.99 -3.38 15.76
N GLY A 91 -5.77 -3.89 14.54
CA GLY A 91 -4.68 -4.81 14.22
C GLY A 91 -4.85 -6.21 14.83
N THR A 92 -6.08 -6.59 15.22
CA THR A 92 -6.38 -7.91 15.80
C THR A 92 -7.55 -8.57 15.06
N GLU A 93 -7.73 -9.87 15.25
CA GLU A 93 -8.82 -10.63 14.63
C GLU A 93 -10.17 -10.53 15.38
N PRO A 94 -11.30 -10.90 14.74
CA PRO A 94 -12.61 -10.97 15.38
C PRO A 94 -12.65 -11.78 16.68
N SER A 95 -11.83 -12.83 16.77
CA SER A 95 -11.66 -13.65 17.97
C SER A 95 -11.12 -12.86 19.18
N ARG A 96 -10.39 -11.77 18.94
CA ARG A 96 -9.80 -10.91 19.97
C ARG A 96 -10.60 -9.64 20.23
N HIS A 97 -11.00 -8.92 19.18
CA HIS A 97 -11.76 -7.67 19.36
C HIS A 97 -13.27 -7.90 19.54
N GLY A 98 -13.78 -9.12 19.32
CA GLY A 98 -15.16 -9.52 19.65
C GLY A 98 -16.24 -9.10 18.65
N ILE A 99 -15.89 -8.41 17.57
CA ILE A 99 -16.84 -8.00 16.51
C ILE A 99 -16.80 -9.03 15.40
N THR A 100 -17.74 -9.98 15.40
CA THR A 100 -17.73 -11.17 14.53
C THR A 100 -18.71 -11.12 13.37
N SER A 101 -19.67 -10.19 13.39
CA SER A 101 -20.68 -10.00 12.34
C SER A 101 -21.15 -8.54 12.31
N ASP A 102 -21.95 -8.17 11.31
CA ASP A 102 -22.68 -6.89 11.29
C ASP A 102 -23.93 -6.95 12.19
N SER A 103 -24.43 -8.16 12.42
CA SER A 103 -25.55 -8.44 13.30
C SER A 103 -25.43 -9.82 13.94
N TRP A 104 -25.96 -9.97 15.15
CA TRP A 104 -26.01 -11.23 15.88
C TRP A 104 -27.23 -11.27 16.82
N TYR A 105 -27.72 -12.49 17.04
CA TYR A 105 -28.82 -12.72 17.97
C TYR A 105 -28.30 -12.80 19.41
N LEU A 106 -29.02 -12.18 20.34
CA LEU A 106 -28.76 -12.19 21.77
C LEU A 106 -29.77 -13.10 22.49
N PRO A 107 -29.40 -14.35 22.81
CA PRO A 107 -30.36 -15.34 23.34
C PRO A 107 -31.02 -14.94 24.66
N LEU A 108 -30.29 -14.22 25.52
CA LEU A 108 -30.80 -13.80 26.84
C LEU A 108 -31.86 -12.70 26.75
N ARG A 109 -31.97 -12.03 25.60
CA ARG A 109 -32.88 -10.90 25.37
C ARG A 109 -33.88 -11.16 24.25
N ASP A 110 -33.77 -12.31 23.58
CA ASP A 110 -34.56 -12.67 22.40
C ASP A 110 -34.59 -11.54 21.35
N GLU A 111 -33.42 -10.93 21.12
CA GLU A 111 -33.29 -9.78 20.20
C GLU A 111 -32.21 -10.03 19.15
N LEU A 112 -32.46 -9.57 17.92
CA LEU A 112 -31.45 -9.46 16.88
C LEU A 112 -30.86 -8.05 16.94
N VAL A 113 -29.55 -7.96 17.16
CA VAL A 113 -28.78 -6.70 17.14
C VAL A 113 -27.96 -6.64 15.88
#